data_AF-A0AB39KD76-F1
#
_entry.id   AF-A0AB39KD76-F1
#
_cell.length_a   1.000
_cell.length_b   1.000
_cell.length_c   1.000
_cell.angle_alpha   90.00
_cell.angle_beta   90.00
_cell.angle_gamma   90.00
#
_symmetry.space_group_name_H-M   'P 1'
#
loop_
_entity.id
_entity.type
_entity.pdbx_description
1 polymer ?
#
loop_
_entity_poly.entity_id
_entity_poly.type
_entity_poly.pdbx_seq_one_letter_code
_entity_poly.pdbx_strand_id
1 'polypeptide(L)'
;MTHTLKKLLLCLFLYSGYANAQVNALPLNQLSKLPDSCQKDEPAENNKLVIQASQVKIQSYSCFKPDIADALGYNVFAINLDKNKTYYFKSQTRDISSIAGQNIHKIDSETFAIDNYQERGGNFIIFWIANWSNIYTQDISYYTDDEVSIDSVIKDNQIYLQKKKYLNNTKTKKVGYPLVIMKDKQKGLIINKTKTQNF
;
A
#
# COMPACT_ATOMS: atom_id res chain seq x y z
N MET A 1 -3.33 48.85 36.95
CA MET A 1 -2.86 47.44 36.95
C MET A 1 -3.80 46.60 36.08
N THR A 2 -3.60 46.55 34.76
CA THR A 2 -4.52 45.82 33.84
C THR A 2 -3.82 45.40 32.54
N HIS A 3 -2.60 44.87 32.61
CA HIS A 3 -1.87 44.46 31.39
C HIS A 3 -1.35 43.02 31.36
N THR A 4 -1.58 42.21 32.39
CA THR A 4 -1.03 40.84 32.46
C THR A 4 -2.00 39.73 32.07
N LEU A 5 -3.32 39.95 32.06
CA LEU A 5 -4.28 38.86 31.83
C LEU A 5 -4.55 38.53 30.35
N LYS A 6 -4.29 39.47 29.41
CA LYS A 6 -4.55 39.25 27.97
C LYS A 6 -3.47 38.46 27.23
N LYS A 7 -2.26 38.33 27.79
CA LYS A 7 -1.16 37.58 27.15
C LYS A 7 -1.17 36.08 27.44
N LEU A 8 -1.87 35.65 28.50
CA LEU A 8 -1.89 34.23 28.88
C LEU A 8 -2.93 33.41 28.10
N LEU A 9 -3.98 34.04 27.57
CA LEU A 9 -5.01 33.35 26.77
C LEU A 9 -4.62 33.13 25.30
N LEU A 10 -3.54 33.74 24.80
CA LEU A 10 -3.14 33.65 23.39
C LEU A 10 -2.21 32.46 23.08
N CYS A 11 -1.71 31.74 24.09
CA CYS A 11 -0.86 30.57 23.89
C CYS A 11 -1.62 29.23 23.84
N LEU A 12 -2.94 29.21 24.07
CA LEU A 12 -3.73 27.98 24.15
C LEU A 12 -4.41 27.56 22.83
N PHE A 13 -4.21 28.32 21.74
CA PHE A 13 -4.85 28.03 20.44
C PHE A 13 -3.87 27.81 19.27
N LEU A 14 -2.58 27.58 19.54
CA LEU A 14 -1.60 27.22 18.48
C LEU A 14 -1.32 25.71 18.36
N TYR A 15 -1.98 24.88 19.16
CA TYR A 15 -2.14 23.45 18.83
C TYR A 15 -3.38 23.27 17.95
N SER A 16 -3.39 23.93 16.78
CA SER A 16 -4.23 23.46 15.68
C SER A 16 -3.69 22.09 15.30
N GLY A 17 -4.33 21.06 15.87
CA GLY A 17 -4.10 19.67 15.55
C GLY A 17 -4.00 19.52 14.05
N TYR A 18 -2.85 19.02 13.60
CA TYR A 18 -2.59 18.72 12.21
C TYR A 18 -3.60 17.65 11.78
N ALA A 19 -4.69 18.09 11.14
CA ALA A 19 -5.67 17.20 10.54
C ALA A 19 -4.98 16.52 9.36
N ASN A 20 -4.41 15.36 9.62
CA ASN A 20 -3.99 14.42 8.59
C ASN A 20 -5.23 14.03 7.78
N ALA A 21 -5.22 14.32 6.48
CA ALA A 21 -6.26 13.83 5.60
C ALA A 21 -6.03 12.32 5.42
N GLN A 22 -6.94 11.53 5.99
CA GLN A 22 -6.94 10.08 5.81
C GLN A 22 -7.10 9.76 4.33
N VAL A 23 -6.29 8.84 3.82
CA VAL A 23 -6.34 8.43 2.41
C VAL A 23 -7.50 7.46 2.21
N ASN A 24 -8.12 7.49 1.03
CA ASN A 24 -9.06 6.47 0.59
C ASN A 24 -8.31 5.14 0.39
N ALA A 25 -8.08 4.45 1.49
CA ALA A 25 -7.44 3.14 1.54
C ALA A 25 -8.50 2.12 1.96
N LEU A 26 -8.60 1.03 1.21
CA LEU A 26 -9.58 -0.01 1.47
C LEU A 26 -8.88 -1.33 1.79
N PRO A 27 -9.32 -2.06 2.83
CA PRO A 27 -8.76 -3.37 3.11
C PRO A 27 -9.10 -4.36 1.99
N LEU A 28 -8.18 -5.25 1.66
CA LEU A 28 -8.49 -6.36 0.75
C LEU A 28 -9.23 -7.46 1.50
N ASN A 29 -10.19 -8.09 0.83
CA ASN A 29 -10.96 -9.17 1.42
C ASN A 29 -10.15 -10.46 1.36
N GLN A 30 -9.89 -11.08 2.51
CA GLN A 30 -9.27 -12.40 2.55
C GLN A 30 -10.25 -13.48 2.09
N LEU A 31 -9.81 -14.37 1.22
CA LEU A 31 -10.56 -15.53 0.74
C LEU A 31 -10.06 -16.82 1.41
N SER A 32 -10.95 -17.78 1.60
CA SER A 32 -10.62 -19.11 2.14
C SER A 32 -9.93 -20.01 1.12
N LYS A 33 -10.22 -19.83 -0.18
CA LYS A 33 -9.60 -20.56 -1.30
C LYS A 33 -9.53 -19.68 -2.55
N LEU A 34 -8.70 -20.07 -3.51
CA LEU A 34 -8.71 -19.50 -4.85
C LEU A 34 -10.04 -19.84 -5.54
N PRO A 35 -10.77 -18.87 -6.11
CA PRO A 35 -11.95 -19.15 -6.93
C PRO A 35 -11.59 -19.89 -8.22
N ASP A 36 -12.46 -20.80 -8.67
CA ASP A 36 -12.21 -21.65 -9.84
C ASP A 36 -12.17 -20.87 -11.17
N SER A 37 -12.75 -19.67 -11.20
CA SER A 37 -12.71 -18.77 -12.36
C SER A 37 -11.39 -17.97 -12.48
N CYS A 38 -10.44 -18.19 -11.56
CA CYS A 38 -9.18 -17.48 -11.53
C CYS A 38 -8.09 -18.24 -12.27
N GLN A 39 -7.42 -17.55 -13.18
CA GLN A 39 -6.24 -18.04 -13.89
C GLN A 39 -5.00 -17.37 -13.33
N LYS A 40 -3.93 -18.14 -13.21
CA LYS A 40 -2.65 -17.64 -12.69
C LYS A 40 -2.02 -16.72 -13.72
N ASP A 41 -1.61 -15.54 -13.29
CA ASP A 41 -0.88 -14.62 -14.17
C ASP A 41 0.58 -15.02 -14.32
N GLU A 42 1.24 -14.54 -15.38
CA GLU A 42 2.66 -14.79 -15.61
C GLU A 42 3.52 -14.35 -14.40
N PRO A 43 4.53 -15.15 -14.02
CA PRO A 43 5.35 -14.83 -12.86
C PRO A 43 6.25 -13.61 -13.13
N ALA A 44 6.27 -12.64 -12.22
CA ALA A 44 7.32 -11.63 -12.18
C ALA A 44 8.65 -12.23 -11.68
N GLU A 45 9.78 -11.81 -12.24
CA GLU A 45 11.12 -12.32 -11.90
C GLU A 45 11.49 -12.13 -10.42
N ASN A 46 10.94 -11.10 -9.76
CA ASN A 46 11.26 -10.72 -8.37
C ASN A 46 10.11 -10.94 -7.38
N ASN A 47 9.28 -11.96 -7.59
CA ASN A 47 8.11 -12.19 -6.73
C ASN A 47 8.37 -12.92 -5.41
N LYS A 48 9.64 -13.11 -5.03
CA LYS A 48 10.06 -13.75 -3.78
C LYS A 48 10.72 -12.76 -2.84
N LEU A 49 10.39 -12.83 -1.56
CA LEU A 49 11.06 -12.06 -0.51
C LEU A 49 11.04 -12.80 0.83
N VAL A 50 11.82 -12.34 1.81
CA VAL A 50 11.83 -12.91 3.18
C VAL A 50 11.08 -11.99 4.14
N ILE A 51 9.97 -12.45 4.72
CA ILE A 51 9.17 -11.78 5.76
C ILE A 51 9.14 -12.65 7.02
N GLN A 52 9.41 -12.08 8.19
CA GLN A 52 9.45 -12.80 9.48
C GLN A 52 10.27 -14.11 9.38
N ALA A 53 11.47 -14.01 8.79
CA ALA A 53 12.38 -15.13 8.50
C ALA A 53 11.82 -16.25 7.60
N SER A 54 10.63 -16.08 7.04
CA SER A 54 10.01 -17.02 6.10
C SER A 54 10.16 -16.50 4.67
N GLN A 55 10.57 -17.35 3.76
CA GLN A 55 10.50 -17.03 2.34
C GLN A 55 9.04 -17.08 1.88
N VAL A 56 8.60 -15.97 1.29
CA VAL A 56 7.26 -15.83 0.71
C VAL A 56 7.36 -15.59 -0.78
N LYS A 57 6.46 -16.21 -1.53
CA LYS A 57 6.24 -15.95 -2.95
C LYS A 57 4.89 -15.30 -3.15
N ILE A 58 4.86 -14.15 -3.80
CA ILE A 58 3.63 -13.44 -4.13
C ILE A 58 3.22 -13.81 -5.56
N GLN A 59 1.93 -14.07 -5.77
CA GLN A 59 1.38 -14.45 -7.07
C GLN A 59 0.05 -13.74 -7.28
N SER A 60 -0.21 -13.20 -8.46
CA SER A 60 -1.55 -12.72 -8.83
C SER A 60 -2.28 -13.72 -9.71
N TYR A 61 -3.61 -13.58 -9.70
CA TYR A 61 -4.53 -14.32 -10.52
C TYR A 61 -5.61 -13.39 -11.06
N SER A 62 -5.86 -13.47 -12.36
CA SER A 62 -6.97 -12.83 -13.05
C SER A 62 -8.22 -13.70 -12.95
N CYS A 63 -9.30 -13.18 -12.36
CA CYS A 63 -10.55 -13.91 -12.19
C CYS A 63 -11.63 -13.40 -13.14
N PHE A 64 -12.13 -14.29 -13.99
CA PHE A 64 -13.07 -13.96 -15.05
C PHE A 64 -14.52 -14.10 -14.56
N LYS A 65 -15.42 -13.33 -15.18
CA LYS A 65 -16.86 -13.47 -14.96
C LYS A 65 -17.33 -14.80 -15.55
N PRO A 66 -18.10 -15.61 -14.81
CA PRO A 66 -18.55 -16.92 -15.29
C PRO A 66 -19.45 -16.82 -16.53
N ASP A 67 -20.16 -15.70 -16.68
CA ASP A 67 -21.25 -15.56 -17.66
C ASP A 67 -20.85 -14.74 -18.90
N ILE A 68 -19.61 -14.24 -18.96
CA ILE A 68 -19.12 -13.40 -20.05
C ILE A 68 -17.70 -13.83 -20.39
N ALA A 69 -17.51 -14.39 -21.59
CA ALA A 69 -16.21 -14.80 -22.09
C ALA A 69 -15.22 -13.63 -22.03
N ASP A 70 -14.02 -13.91 -21.51
CA ASP A 70 -12.88 -12.99 -21.43
C ASP A 70 -13.13 -11.67 -20.68
N ALA A 71 -14.24 -11.55 -19.95
CA ALA A 71 -14.51 -10.38 -19.13
C ALA A 71 -13.86 -10.53 -17.75
N LEU A 72 -12.76 -9.80 -17.53
CA LEU A 72 -12.13 -9.70 -16.22
C LEU A 72 -13.14 -9.18 -15.18
N GLY A 73 -13.28 -9.93 -14.09
CA GLY A 73 -14.14 -9.58 -12.97
C GLY A 73 -13.36 -8.85 -11.88
N TYR A 74 -12.25 -9.44 -11.43
CA TYR A 74 -11.40 -8.93 -10.35
C TYR A 74 -10.07 -9.70 -10.32
N ASN A 75 -9.13 -9.25 -9.49
CA ASN A 75 -7.86 -9.92 -9.25
C ASN A 75 -7.76 -10.50 -7.83
N VAL A 76 -6.97 -11.56 -7.69
CA VAL A 76 -6.63 -12.18 -6.41
C VAL A 76 -5.11 -12.21 -6.24
N PHE A 77 -4.63 -11.79 -5.07
CA PHE A 77 -3.23 -11.92 -4.67
C PHE A 77 -3.08 -13.11 -3.73
N ALA A 78 -2.05 -13.91 -3.94
CA ALA A 78 -1.68 -15.02 -3.07
C ALA A 78 -0.32 -14.77 -2.42
N ILE A 79 -0.26 -14.89 -1.10
CA ILE A 79 1.00 -15.02 -0.34
C ILE A 79 1.23 -16.50 -0.09
N ASN A 80 2.21 -17.09 -0.79
CA ASN A 80 2.59 -18.48 -0.63
C ASN A 80 3.79 -18.56 0.30
N LEU A 81 3.64 -19.23 1.43
CA LEU A 81 4.77 -19.67 2.24
C LEU A 81 5.36 -20.91 1.58
N ASP A 82 6.68 -20.94 1.39
CA ASP A 82 7.41 -21.83 0.48
C ASP A 82 6.91 -23.28 0.34
N LYS A 83 6.30 -23.91 1.37
CA LYS A 83 5.68 -25.24 1.22
C LYS A 83 4.35 -25.53 1.97
N ASN A 84 3.82 -24.65 2.82
CA ASN A 84 2.83 -25.11 3.83
C ASN A 84 1.51 -24.34 3.91
N LYS A 85 1.43 -23.11 3.40
CA LYS A 85 0.23 -22.28 3.57
C LYS A 85 0.17 -21.16 2.55
N THR A 86 -1.04 -20.93 2.03
CA THR A 86 -1.33 -19.84 1.10
C THR A 86 -2.45 -18.98 1.65
N TYR A 87 -2.31 -17.66 1.52
CA TYR A 87 -3.33 -16.67 1.85
C TYR A 87 -3.78 -15.97 0.58
N TYR A 88 -5.09 -15.91 0.34
CA TYR A 88 -5.67 -15.27 -0.83
C TYR A 88 -6.35 -13.97 -0.45
N PHE A 89 -6.13 -12.91 -1.22
CA PHE A 89 -6.71 -11.59 -1.00
C PHE A 89 -7.34 -11.09 -2.29
N LYS A 90 -8.64 -10.81 -2.26
CA LYS A 90 -9.39 -10.28 -3.39
C LYS A 90 -9.22 -8.77 -3.48
N SER A 91 -8.83 -8.30 -4.66
CA SER A 91 -8.88 -6.90 -5.06
C SER A 91 -10.29 -6.32 -4.90
N GLN A 92 -10.38 -5.08 -4.40
CA GLN A 92 -11.64 -4.34 -4.34
C GLN A 92 -12.04 -3.75 -5.70
N THR A 93 -11.07 -3.40 -6.54
CA THR A 93 -11.33 -2.74 -7.83
C THR A 93 -11.14 -3.71 -8.99
N ARG A 94 -11.96 -3.53 -10.04
CA ARG A 94 -11.88 -4.33 -11.28
C ARG A 94 -10.61 -4.05 -12.07
N ASP A 95 -10.03 -2.87 -11.82
CA ASP A 95 -8.92 -2.30 -12.59
C ASP A 95 -7.54 -2.55 -11.96
N ILE A 96 -7.47 -3.30 -10.85
CA ILE A 96 -6.16 -3.81 -10.42
C ILE A 96 -5.72 -4.81 -11.47
N SER A 97 -4.73 -4.49 -12.28
CA SER A 97 -4.06 -5.43 -13.17
C SER A 97 -3.32 -6.54 -12.40
N SER A 98 -2.99 -7.61 -13.10
CA SER A 98 -2.01 -8.60 -12.66
C SER A 98 -0.75 -7.96 -12.07
N ILE A 99 -0.15 -8.58 -11.04
CA ILE A 99 1.19 -8.20 -10.53
C ILE A 99 2.32 -8.77 -11.40
N ALA A 100 2.00 -9.47 -12.48
CA ALA A 100 2.98 -9.91 -13.46
C ALA A 100 3.82 -8.71 -13.92
N GLY A 101 5.14 -8.82 -13.78
CA GLY A 101 6.08 -7.75 -14.09
C GLY A 101 6.20 -6.62 -13.06
N GLN A 102 5.42 -6.62 -11.97
CA GLN A 102 5.48 -5.59 -10.93
C GLN A 102 6.60 -5.86 -9.92
N ASN A 103 7.24 -4.79 -9.44
CA ASN A 103 8.28 -4.87 -8.42
C ASN A 103 7.66 -4.94 -7.02
N ILE A 104 8.07 -5.93 -6.23
CA ILE A 104 7.69 -6.05 -4.83
C ILE A 104 8.76 -5.35 -3.98
N HIS A 105 8.34 -4.34 -3.23
CA HIS A 105 9.21 -3.54 -2.39
C HIS A 105 9.10 -3.98 -0.94
N LYS A 106 10.14 -4.64 -0.42
CA LYS A 106 10.22 -4.95 1.01
C LYS A 106 10.56 -3.66 1.78
N ILE A 107 9.71 -3.30 2.74
CA ILE A 107 9.88 -2.09 3.56
C ILE A 107 10.62 -2.43 4.86
N ASP A 108 10.20 -3.49 5.54
CA ASP A 108 10.86 -4.01 6.75
C ASP A 108 10.68 -5.53 6.88
N SER A 109 10.94 -6.08 8.08
CA SER A 109 10.82 -7.51 8.35
C SER A 109 9.39 -8.05 8.31
N GLU A 110 8.37 -7.18 8.28
CA GLU A 110 6.95 -7.55 8.40
C GLU A 110 6.06 -6.89 7.34
N THR A 111 6.62 -5.99 6.53
CA THR A 111 5.84 -5.15 5.62
C THR A 111 6.47 -5.04 4.26
N PHE A 112 5.64 -5.12 3.24
CA PHE A 112 6.02 -4.91 1.86
C PHE A 112 4.89 -4.18 1.12
N ALA A 113 5.26 -3.53 0.03
CA ALA A 113 4.34 -2.87 -0.88
C ALA A 113 4.54 -3.39 -2.30
N ILE A 114 3.47 -3.37 -3.07
CA ILE A 114 3.48 -3.62 -4.51
C ILE A 114 3.09 -2.30 -5.18
N ASP A 115 3.92 -1.84 -6.11
CA ASP A 115 3.51 -0.81 -7.06
C ASP A 115 2.66 -1.51 -8.12
N ASN A 116 1.35 -1.29 -8.12
CA ASN A 116 0.47 -1.90 -9.10
C ASN A 116 0.27 -0.93 -10.26
N TYR A 117 1.22 -0.96 -11.19
CA TYR A 117 1.28 -0.04 -12.33
C TYR A 117 0.32 -0.43 -13.46
N GLN A 118 -0.53 0.52 -13.89
CA GLN A 118 -0.89 0.74 -15.30
C GLN A 118 -1.16 2.22 -15.60
N GLU A 119 -0.54 2.70 -16.70
CA GLU A 119 -0.64 3.93 -17.55
C GLU A 119 -1.26 5.25 -17.04
N ARG A 120 -1.73 5.32 -15.81
CA ARG A 120 -2.43 6.48 -15.24
C ARG A 120 -2.07 6.71 -13.78
N GLY A 121 -0.88 6.31 -13.30
CA GLY A 121 -0.47 6.49 -11.91
C GLY A 121 -1.08 5.48 -10.93
N GLY A 122 -0.64 4.22 -11.05
CA GLY A 122 -1.21 3.06 -10.36
C GLY A 122 -1.21 3.08 -8.82
N ASN A 123 -1.96 2.15 -8.23
CA ASN A 123 -2.17 2.04 -6.78
C ASN A 123 -0.96 1.46 -6.04
N PHE A 124 -0.85 1.76 -4.75
CA PHE A 124 -0.05 0.95 -3.83
C PHE A 124 -0.92 -0.12 -3.18
N ILE A 125 -0.40 -1.34 -3.16
CA ILE A 125 -0.97 -2.42 -2.38
C ILE A 125 0.01 -2.75 -1.26
N ILE A 126 -0.40 -2.51 -0.02
CA ILE A 126 0.46 -2.63 1.15
C ILE A 126 0.01 -3.82 1.97
N PHE A 127 0.97 -4.65 2.37
CA PHE A 127 0.76 -5.79 3.25
C PHE A 127 1.59 -5.60 4.52
N TRP A 128 0.95 -5.75 5.68
CA TRP A 128 1.60 -5.88 6.97
C TRP A 128 1.21 -7.19 7.63
N ILE A 129 2.20 -8.05 7.82
CA ILE A 129 2.06 -9.34 8.48
C ILE A 129 2.45 -9.14 9.95
N ALA A 130 1.49 -8.77 10.79
CA ALA A 130 1.73 -8.69 12.24
C ALA A 130 2.02 -10.09 12.82
N ASN A 131 1.34 -11.09 12.26
CA ASN A 131 1.67 -12.50 12.33
C ASN A 131 0.88 -13.23 11.24
N TRP A 132 1.18 -14.51 11.03
CA TRP A 132 0.50 -15.33 10.01
C TRP A 132 -1.01 -15.53 10.22
N SER A 133 -1.56 -15.21 11.39
CA SER A 133 -3.02 -15.19 11.63
C SER A 133 -3.62 -13.80 11.48
N ASN A 134 -2.80 -12.74 11.38
CA ASN A 134 -3.23 -11.35 11.32
C ASN A 134 -2.43 -10.62 10.24
N ILE A 135 -2.97 -10.64 9.02
CA ILE A 135 -2.40 -9.99 7.84
C ILE A 135 -3.30 -8.80 7.49
N TYR A 136 -2.76 -7.60 7.62
CA TYR A 136 -3.45 -6.37 7.24
C TYR A 136 -3.04 -5.99 5.83
N THR A 137 -4.01 -5.61 5.02
CA THR A 137 -3.81 -5.25 3.62
C THR A 137 -4.55 -3.97 3.31
N GLN A 138 -3.98 -3.11 2.48
CA GLN A 138 -4.69 -1.95 1.94
C GLN A 138 -4.34 -1.70 0.49
N ASP A 139 -5.36 -1.39 -0.30
CA ASP A 139 -5.26 -0.84 -1.65
C ASP A 139 -5.49 0.67 -1.60
N ILE A 140 -4.53 1.42 -2.14
CA ILE A 140 -4.44 2.88 -1.99
C ILE A 140 -4.21 3.51 -3.36
N SER A 141 -5.14 4.33 -3.79
CA SER A 141 -4.98 5.11 -5.02
C SER A 141 -3.84 6.12 -4.88
N TYR A 142 -2.84 6.00 -5.75
CA TYR A 142 -1.63 6.81 -5.75
C TYR A 142 -1.25 7.29 -7.15
N TYR A 143 -1.97 8.33 -7.59
CA TYR A 143 -1.84 8.89 -8.94
C TYR A 143 -0.60 9.78 -9.10
N THR A 144 0.44 9.29 -9.80
CA THR A 144 1.62 10.05 -10.22
C THR A 144 2.13 9.64 -11.60
N ASP A 145 2.77 10.57 -12.32
CA ASP A 145 3.36 10.37 -13.66
C ASP A 145 4.63 9.48 -13.70
N ASP A 146 5.03 8.91 -12.57
CA ASP A 146 6.21 8.06 -12.42
C ASP A 146 5.85 6.75 -11.71
N GLU A 147 6.31 5.65 -12.26
CA GLU A 147 5.48 4.44 -12.40
C GLU A 147 6.25 3.13 -12.23
N VAL A 148 7.49 3.14 -11.72
CA VAL A 148 8.33 1.92 -11.72
C VAL A 148 9.16 1.66 -10.47
N SER A 149 9.19 2.57 -9.49
CA SER A 149 9.95 2.32 -8.27
C SER A 149 9.42 3.04 -7.05
N ILE A 150 9.47 2.34 -5.93
CA ILE A 150 9.09 2.79 -4.60
C ILE A 150 10.35 3.19 -3.84
N ASP A 151 10.26 4.26 -3.06
CA ASP A 151 11.18 4.59 -1.99
C ASP A 151 10.45 4.56 -0.64
N SER A 152 11.17 4.20 0.41
CA SER A 152 10.61 4.13 1.75
C SER A 152 11.64 4.40 2.84
N VAL A 153 11.26 5.18 3.85
CA VAL A 153 12.05 5.36 5.07
C VAL A 153 11.19 5.12 6.31
N ILE A 154 11.81 4.60 7.37
CA ILE A 154 11.17 4.43 8.67
C ILE A 154 11.74 5.47 9.62
N LYS A 155 10.87 6.30 10.19
CA LYS A 155 11.24 7.33 11.16
C LYS A 155 10.13 7.46 12.20
N ASP A 156 10.51 7.57 13.47
CA ASP A 156 9.58 7.76 14.59
C ASP A 156 8.42 6.74 14.60
N ASN A 157 8.73 5.48 14.26
CA ASN A 157 7.78 4.36 14.14
C ASN A 157 6.70 4.56 13.05
N GLN A 158 6.97 5.39 12.05
CA GLN A 158 6.14 5.62 10.87
C GLN A 158 6.90 5.21 9.62
N ILE A 159 6.21 4.59 8.68
CA ILE A 159 6.74 4.31 7.34
C ILE A 159 6.32 5.46 6.44
N TYR A 160 7.29 6.10 5.82
CA TYR A 160 7.08 7.04 4.73
C TYR A 160 7.29 6.28 3.43
N LEU A 161 6.31 6.34 2.52
CA LEU A 161 6.32 5.61 1.25
C LEU A 161 5.98 6.55 0.09
N GLN A 162 6.78 6.55 -0.96
CA GLN A 162 6.61 7.42 -2.12
C GLN A 162 7.20 6.78 -3.38
N LYS A 163 6.77 7.20 -4.57
CA LYS A 163 7.41 6.79 -5.84
C LYS A 163 8.69 7.60 -6.11
N LYS A 164 9.74 6.96 -6.64
CA LYS A 164 11.15 7.41 -6.52
C LYS A 164 11.65 8.44 -7.55
N LYS A 165 11.29 8.38 -8.85
CA LYS A 165 11.97 9.17 -9.92
C LYS A 165 11.74 10.68 -9.83
N TYR A 166 10.89 11.17 -8.93
CA TYR A 166 10.72 12.60 -8.67
C TYR A 166 11.39 13.17 -7.42
N LEU A 167 12.02 12.34 -6.57
CA LEU A 167 12.71 12.84 -5.36
C LEU A 167 13.82 13.84 -5.70
N ASN A 168 14.47 13.68 -6.88
CA ASN A 168 15.59 14.51 -7.33
C ASN A 168 15.22 15.54 -8.42
N ASN A 169 13.96 15.64 -8.85
CA ASN A 169 13.55 16.54 -9.94
C ASN A 169 12.61 17.64 -9.45
N THR A 170 13.20 18.75 -9.00
CA THR A 170 12.49 19.93 -8.48
C THR A 170 11.67 20.70 -9.53
N LYS A 171 11.75 20.32 -10.82
CA LYS A 171 11.05 21.01 -11.92
C LYS A 171 9.71 20.40 -12.30
N THR A 172 9.40 19.19 -11.85
CA THR A 172 8.15 18.48 -12.20
C THR A 172 7.07 18.69 -11.15
N LYS A 173 5.93 19.30 -11.54
CA LYS A 173 4.78 19.58 -10.65
C LYS A 173 3.94 18.35 -10.25
N LYS A 174 4.38 17.15 -10.60
CA LYS A 174 3.60 15.90 -10.48
C LYS A 174 4.26 14.87 -9.57
N VAL A 175 4.97 15.35 -8.56
CA VAL A 175 5.48 14.52 -7.46
C VAL A 175 4.31 14.23 -6.52
N GLY A 176 3.89 12.97 -6.44
CA GLY A 176 2.86 12.59 -5.46
C GLY A 176 3.39 12.73 -4.04
N TYR A 177 2.55 13.16 -3.11
CA TYR A 177 2.93 13.32 -1.71
C TYR A 177 3.20 11.98 -1.03
N PRO A 178 4.20 11.89 -0.14
CA PRO A 178 4.43 10.71 0.67
C PRO A 178 3.17 10.23 1.41
N LEU A 179 3.02 8.91 1.43
CA LEU A 179 2.14 8.23 2.37
C LEU A 179 2.87 8.05 3.69
N VAL A 180 2.21 8.42 4.78
CA VAL A 180 2.63 8.10 6.14
C VAL A 180 1.77 6.97 6.63
N ILE A 181 2.41 5.85 6.92
CA ILE A 181 1.78 4.60 7.29
C ILE A 181 2.17 4.28 8.73
N MET A 182 1.16 4.10 9.58
CA MET A 182 1.31 3.62 10.94
C MET A 182 0.67 2.24 11.08
N LYS A 183 1.22 1.42 11.96
CA LYS A 183 0.76 0.06 12.22
C LYS A 183 0.09 0.01 13.59
N ASP A 184 -1.16 -0.44 13.63
CA ASP A 184 -1.94 -0.62 14.85
C ASP A 184 -2.60 -2.01 14.83
N LYS A 185 -2.36 -2.84 15.85
CA LYS A 185 -2.85 -4.24 15.85
C LYS A 185 -4.39 -4.36 15.97
N GLN A 186 -5.08 -3.31 16.37
CA GLN A 186 -6.55 -3.29 16.45
C GLN A 186 -7.16 -2.65 15.19
N LYS A 187 -6.49 -1.63 14.63
CA LYS A 187 -7.01 -0.83 13.51
C LYS A 187 -6.40 -1.19 12.16
N GLY A 188 -5.34 -2.01 12.14
CA GLY A 188 -4.57 -2.36 10.95
C GLY A 188 -3.61 -1.27 10.51
N LEU A 189 -3.52 -1.04 9.20
CA LEU A 189 -2.72 0.03 8.63
C LEU A 189 -3.48 1.36 8.72
N ILE A 190 -2.86 2.42 9.24
CA ILE A 190 -3.44 3.77 9.27
C ILE A 190 -2.63 4.62 8.32
N ILE A 191 -3.29 5.16 7.28
CA ILE A 191 -2.61 5.80 6.15
C ILE A 191 -3.06 7.23 5.98
N ASN A 192 -2.08 8.13 6.00
CA ASN A 192 -2.26 9.56 5.87
C ASN A 192 -1.40 10.10 4.73
N LYS A 193 -1.85 11.20 4.09
CA LYS A 193 -1.01 11.96 3.17
C LYS A 193 -0.32 13.10 3.90
N THR A 194 0.95 13.35 3.58
CA THR A 194 1.61 14.58 4.04
C THR A 194 1.31 15.74 3.08
N LYS A 195 1.51 16.97 3.56
CA LYS A 195 1.55 18.18 2.71
C LYS A 195 2.96 18.46 2.16
N THR A 196 3.98 17.73 2.63
CA THR A 196 5.37 17.91 2.22
C THR A 196 5.62 17.11 0.95
N GLN A 197 6.22 17.72 -0.07
CA GLN A 197 6.34 17.04 -1.38
C GLN A 197 7.22 15.80 -1.36
N ASN A 198 8.24 15.74 -0.50
CA ASN A 198 9.20 14.64 -0.37
C ASN A 198 9.53 14.39 1.11
N PHE A 199 10.12 13.23 1.43
CA PHE A 199 10.74 12.93 2.74
C PHE A 199 12.24 12.68 2.63
#